data_AF-A0A7C6WQQ9-F1
#
_entry.id   AF-A0A7C6WQQ9-F1
#
_cell.length_a   1.000
_cell.length_b   1.000
_cell.length_c   1.000
_cell.angle_alpha   90.00
_cell.angle_beta   90.00
_cell.angle_gamma   90.00
#
_symmetry.space_group_name_H-M   'P 1'
#
loop_
_entity.id
_entity.type
_entity.pdbx_description
1 polymer ?
#
loop_
_entity_poly.entity_id
_entity_poly.type
_entity_poly.pdbx_seq_one_letter_code
_entity_poly.pdbx_strand_id
1 'polypeptide(L)'
;MNSDAPTPPTAYVEEPPPAPVVRSEPSRQRRKRGQRRQPQRKVKYDGHMINWAMVGLVVVVLFVVALVGSFVYLKATPNGQRILARTGRKASADAYWDVGTEYLDQGYIARSIAAYNKALELEPDRPDIVDKLLLLAEAYEAGGQQQDAMEIFERIYRSVAPEDPVGYRNAIRLLMAQNQVFPATELMQIAYEKTKDESFFNQRSQLVPKAPVASLSGGPYMLSRTV
;
A
#
# COMPACT_ATOMS: atom_id res chain seq x y z
N MET A 1 15.30 113.77 -121.05
CA MET A 1 14.80 114.83 -120.15
C MET A 1 13.59 114.27 -119.41
N ASN A 2 13.50 114.18 -118.09
CA ASN A 2 14.41 114.53 -116.98
C ASN A 2 14.43 113.32 -116.03
N SER A 3 15.59 112.82 -115.58
CA SER A 3 16.20 113.17 -114.27
C SER A 3 15.18 113.21 -113.12
N ASP A 4 15.30 112.26 -112.18
CA ASP A 4 15.69 112.54 -110.79
C ASP A 4 15.65 111.26 -109.93
N ALA A 5 16.84 110.81 -109.51
CA ALA A 5 17.06 110.14 -108.22
C ALA A 5 17.70 111.20 -107.30
N PRO A 6 17.46 111.26 -105.97
CA PRO A 6 17.72 110.18 -104.99
C PRO A 6 16.52 110.03 -103.98
N THR A 7 16.57 109.49 -102.76
CA THR A 7 17.63 109.02 -101.83
C THR A 7 17.06 107.96 -100.86
N PRO A 8 17.81 106.90 -100.46
CA PRO A 8 17.37 106.01 -99.38
C PRO A 8 17.74 106.56 -97.99
N PRO A 9 16.83 106.48 -97.01
CA PRO A 9 17.13 105.77 -95.76
C PRO A 9 15.89 104.99 -95.24
N THR A 10 15.91 104.13 -94.23
CA THR A 10 16.93 103.78 -93.22
C THR A 10 16.77 102.29 -92.89
N ALA A 11 17.84 101.59 -92.53
CA ALA A 11 17.75 100.19 -92.12
C ALA A 11 16.99 100.03 -90.78
N TYR A 12 15.86 99.32 -90.80
CA TYR A 12 15.31 98.70 -89.60
C TYR A 12 15.85 97.28 -89.51
N VAL A 13 16.62 97.03 -88.44
CA VAL A 13 17.12 95.69 -88.11
C VAL A 13 15.99 94.93 -87.43
N GLU A 14 15.53 93.83 -88.05
CA GLU A 14 14.63 92.90 -87.37
C GLU A 14 15.40 92.16 -86.27
N GLU A 15 15.03 92.38 -85.01
CA GLU A 15 15.49 91.52 -83.92
C GLU A 15 14.77 90.16 -84.01
N PRO A 16 15.51 89.03 -84.00
CA PRO A 16 14.89 87.71 -84.07
C PRO A 16 14.11 87.39 -82.78
N PRO A 17 12.89 86.82 -82.86
CA PRO A 17 12.12 86.48 -81.68
C PRO A 17 12.82 85.39 -80.84
N PRO A 18 12.78 85.46 -79.50
CA PRO A 18 13.45 84.50 -78.64
C PRO A 18 12.78 83.12 -78.69
N ALA A 19 13.54 82.11 -79.11
CA ALA A 19 13.26 80.71 -78.86
C ALA A 19 13.82 80.30 -77.47
N PRO A 20 13.53 79.11 -76.92
CA PRO A 20 12.36 78.23 -77.08
C PRO A 20 11.75 77.81 -75.71
N VAL A 21 10.67 77.01 -75.69
CA VAL A 21 10.48 76.01 -74.61
C VAL A 21 10.03 74.67 -75.18
N VAL A 22 10.97 73.73 -75.31
CA VAL A 22 10.66 72.33 -75.61
C VAL A 22 10.11 71.66 -74.35
N ARG A 23 8.84 71.26 -74.37
CA ARG A 23 8.30 70.31 -73.38
C ARG A 23 8.36 68.89 -73.94
N SER A 24 9.33 68.12 -73.47
CA SER A 24 9.44 66.69 -73.76
C SER A 24 8.35 65.92 -73.02
N GLU A 25 7.43 65.28 -73.75
CA GLU A 25 6.56 64.27 -73.16
C GLU A 25 7.38 63.01 -72.84
N PRO A 26 7.36 62.49 -71.59
CA PRO A 26 8.13 61.30 -71.25
C PRO A 26 7.50 60.05 -71.86
N SER A 27 8.33 59.26 -72.55
CA SER A 27 7.93 58.00 -73.17
C SER A 27 7.22 57.06 -72.18
N ARG A 28 5.96 56.72 -72.47
CA ARG A 28 5.17 55.78 -71.65
C ARG A 28 5.70 54.35 -71.82
N GLN A 29 6.68 53.98 -70.98
CA GLN A 29 7.11 52.58 -70.84
C GLN A 29 5.92 51.68 -70.50
N ARG A 30 5.56 50.77 -71.42
CA ARG A 30 4.56 49.73 -71.20
C ARG A 30 5.11 48.69 -70.20
N ARG A 31 4.99 48.97 -68.91
CA ARG A 31 5.44 48.06 -67.84
C ARG A 31 4.65 46.74 -67.90
N LYS A 32 5.39 45.62 -67.83
CA LYS A 32 4.83 44.26 -67.86
C LYS A 32 3.89 44.02 -66.67
N ARG A 33 2.92 43.11 -66.88
CA ARG A 33 1.91 42.67 -65.90
C ARG A 33 2.48 42.51 -64.48
N GLY A 34 1.96 43.29 -63.53
CA GLY A 34 1.94 42.86 -62.14
C GLY A 34 0.82 41.82 -61.97
N GLN A 35 1.17 40.59 -61.57
CA GLN A 35 0.17 39.71 -60.96
C GLN A 35 -0.43 40.46 -59.76
N ARG A 36 -1.76 40.59 -59.69
CA ARG A 36 -2.43 40.99 -58.46
C ARG A 36 -2.12 39.91 -57.42
N ARG A 37 -1.12 40.16 -56.57
CA ARG A 37 -0.96 39.42 -55.31
C ARG A 37 -2.28 39.61 -54.57
N GLN A 38 -3.08 38.54 -54.48
CA GLN A 38 -4.21 38.53 -53.57
C GLN A 38 -3.66 38.91 -52.19
N PRO A 39 -4.30 39.81 -51.43
CA PRO A 39 -3.87 40.08 -50.07
C PRO A 39 -3.99 38.75 -49.32
N GLN A 40 -2.85 38.15 -48.97
CA GLN A 40 -2.85 37.01 -48.05
C GLN A 40 -3.52 37.52 -46.78
N ARG A 41 -4.75 37.09 -46.53
CA ARG A 41 -5.40 37.28 -45.24
C ARG A 41 -4.45 36.67 -44.23
N LYS A 42 -3.71 37.51 -43.50
CA LYS A 42 -2.95 37.08 -42.33
C LYS A 42 -3.99 36.58 -41.34
N VAL A 43 -4.25 35.27 -41.37
CA VAL A 43 -4.98 34.59 -40.32
C VAL A 43 -4.18 34.87 -39.06
N LYS A 44 -4.73 35.74 -38.21
CA LYS A 44 -4.19 35.93 -36.87
C LYS A 44 -4.45 34.61 -36.15
N TYR A 45 -3.41 33.79 -36.09
CA TYR A 45 -3.33 32.78 -35.07
C TYR A 45 -3.17 33.53 -33.75
N ASP A 46 -4.28 33.83 -33.09
CA ASP A 46 -4.31 34.09 -31.65
C ASP A 46 -4.00 32.75 -30.97
N GLY A 47 -2.75 32.31 -31.12
CA GLY A 47 -2.27 31.09 -30.50
C GLY A 47 -2.30 31.30 -29.00
N HIS A 48 -3.14 30.55 -28.29
CA HIS A 48 -3.16 30.55 -26.84
C HIS A 48 -1.77 30.17 -26.32
N MET A 49 -1.01 31.18 -25.90
CA MET A 49 0.32 31.00 -25.33
C MET A 49 0.15 30.38 -23.94
N ILE A 50 0.26 29.05 -23.89
CA ILE A 50 0.23 28.29 -22.63
C ILE A 50 1.38 28.80 -21.75
N ASN A 51 1.03 29.35 -20.58
CA ASN A 51 2.02 29.75 -19.60
C ASN A 51 2.61 28.50 -18.93
N TRP A 52 3.72 28.01 -19.49
CA TRP A 52 4.42 26.83 -18.99
C TRP A 52 4.89 26.94 -17.54
N ALA A 53 5.12 28.14 -17.01
CA ALA A 53 5.42 28.33 -15.59
C ALA A 53 4.20 28.03 -14.71
N MET A 54 2.99 28.44 -15.14
CA MET A 54 1.73 28.06 -14.46
C MET A 54 1.44 26.55 -14.60
N VAL A 55 1.69 25.95 -15.77
CA VAL A 55 1.56 24.49 -15.93
C VAL A 55 2.52 23.75 -14.99
N GLY A 56 3.78 24.19 -14.89
CA GLY A 56 4.75 23.65 -13.95
C GLY A 56 4.29 23.79 -12.49
N LEU A 57 3.78 24.96 -12.09
CA LEU A 57 3.23 25.18 -10.76
C LEU A 57 2.06 24.23 -10.46
N VAL A 58 1.10 24.08 -11.38
CA VAL A 58 -0.03 23.15 -11.20
C VAL A 58 0.45 21.70 -11.08
N VAL A 59 1.41 21.27 -11.90
CA VAL A 59 2.00 19.92 -11.79
C VAL A 59 2.69 19.72 -10.44
N VAL A 60 3.44 20.71 -9.93
CA VAL A 60 4.06 20.65 -8.60
C VAL A 60 3.00 20.56 -7.50
N VAL A 61 1.94 21.36 -7.56
CA VAL A 61 0.83 21.31 -6.58
C VAL A 61 0.15 19.94 -6.60
N LEU A 62 -0.15 19.39 -7.80
CA LEU A 62 -0.72 18.04 -7.94
C LEU A 62 0.21 16.96 -7.36
N PHE A 63 1.52 17.07 -7.58
CA PHE A 63 2.50 16.13 -7.04
C PHE A 63 2.57 16.21 -5.50
N VAL A 64 2.54 17.42 -4.92
CA VAL A 64 2.48 17.61 -3.46
C VAL A 64 1.19 17.03 -2.88
N VAL A 65 0.04 17.26 -3.50
CA VAL A 65 -1.25 16.68 -3.07
C VAL A 65 -1.22 15.16 -3.14
N ALA A 66 -0.65 14.57 -4.21
CA ALA A 66 -0.50 13.12 -4.33
C ALA A 66 0.43 12.53 -3.26
N LEU A 67 1.55 13.20 -2.94
CA LEU A 67 2.46 12.78 -1.85
C LEU A 67 1.79 12.84 -0.48
N VAL A 68 1.07 13.92 -0.16
CA VAL A 68 0.34 14.07 1.10
C VAL A 68 -0.78 13.01 1.19
N GLY A 69 -1.54 12.82 0.12
CA GLY A 69 -2.58 11.78 0.05
C GLY A 69 -2.01 10.37 0.25
N SER A 70 -0.88 10.05 -0.39
CA SER A 70 -0.18 8.76 -0.21
C SER A 70 0.34 8.57 1.22
N PHE A 71 0.90 9.62 1.83
CA PHE A 71 1.35 9.57 3.23
C PHE A 71 0.19 9.33 4.20
N VAL A 72 -0.92 10.07 4.05
CA VAL A 72 -2.13 9.88 4.85
C VAL A 72 -2.70 8.47 4.64
N TYR A 73 -2.77 7.99 3.39
CA TYR A 73 -3.23 6.63 3.10
C TYR A 73 -2.40 5.56 3.83
N LEU A 74 -1.06 5.64 3.77
CA LEU A 74 -0.16 4.69 4.42
C LEU A 74 -0.26 4.70 5.95
N LYS A 75 -0.60 5.85 6.56
CA LYS A 75 -0.66 6.00 8.03
C LYS A 75 -2.04 5.84 8.64
N ALA A 76 -3.09 6.25 7.94
CA ALA A 76 -4.46 6.28 8.47
C ALA A 76 -5.34 5.09 8.02
N THR A 77 -4.95 4.31 7.00
CA THR A 77 -5.75 3.17 6.53
C THR A 77 -5.16 1.82 6.94
N PRO A 78 -5.98 0.80 7.27
CA PRO A 78 -5.49 -0.54 7.56
C PRO A 78 -4.68 -1.15 6.41
N ASN A 79 -5.14 -0.97 5.16
CA ASN A 79 -4.44 -1.45 3.97
C ASN A 79 -3.07 -0.77 3.80
N GLY A 80 -2.97 0.53 4.09
CA GLY A 80 -1.70 1.25 4.13
C GLY A 80 -0.73 0.70 5.19
N GLN A 81 -1.23 0.39 6.39
CA GLN A 81 -0.45 -0.21 7.46
C GLN A 81 0.02 -1.64 7.11
N ARG A 82 -0.82 -2.47 6.46
CA ARG A 82 -0.41 -3.79 5.93
C ARG A 82 0.73 -3.69 4.92
N ILE A 83 0.72 -2.68 4.04
CA ILE A 83 1.84 -2.41 3.11
C ILE A 83 3.12 -2.04 3.88
N LEU A 84 3.01 -1.24 4.95
CA LEU A 84 4.16 -0.93 5.82
C LEU A 84 4.70 -2.20 6.51
N ALA A 85 3.82 -3.04 7.07
CA ALA A 85 4.21 -4.30 7.72
C ALA A 85 4.94 -5.26 6.76
N ARG A 86 4.38 -5.52 5.56
CA ARG A 86 5.03 -6.34 4.51
C ARG A 86 6.38 -5.80 4.06
N THR A 87 6.59 -4.48 4.10
CA THR A 87 7.85 -3.82 3.70
C THR A 87 8.85 -3.68 4.84
N GLY A 88 8.60 -4.31 6.00
CA GLY A 88 9.48 -4.24 7.17
C GLY A 88 9.52 -2.86 7.85
N ARG A 89 8.57 -1.97 7.52
CA ARG A 89 8.45 -0.64 8.12
C ARG A 89 7.54 -0.71 9.34
N LYS A 90 7.76 0.19 10.31
CA LYS A 90 6.91 0.28 11.51
C LYS A 90 5.43 0.51 11.14
N ALA A 91 4.62 -0.49 11.44
CA ALA A 91 3.16 -0.52 11.29
C ALA A 91 2.47 -0.75 12.65
N SER A 92 1.13 -0.77 12.68
CA SER A 92 0.35 -1.17 13.87
C SER A 92 0.44 -2.68 14.15
N ALA A 93 0.13 -3.10 15.39
CA ALA A 93 0.10 -4.52 15.74
C ALA A 93 -0.91 -5.30 14.90
N ASP A 94 -2.13 -4.77 14.70
CA ASP A 94 -3.15 -5.39 13.84
C ASP A 94 -2.66 -5.63 12.40
N ALA A 95 -1.87 -4.71 11.83
CA ALA A 95 -1.33 -4.88 10.49
C ALA A 95 -0.25 -5.97 10.43
N TYR A 96 0.50 -6.19 11.53
CA TYR A 96 1.41 -7.33 11.64
C TYR A 96 0.67 -8.65 11.90
N TRP A 97 -0.44 -8.66 12.65
CA TRP A 97 -1.33 -9.82 12.76
C TRP A 97 -1.90 -10.20 11.39
N ASP A 98 -2.52 -9.26 10.68
CA ASP A 98 -3.10 -9.48 9.34
C ASP A 98 -2.08 -10.04 8.34
N VAL A 99 -0.87 -9.46 8.31
CA VAL A 99 0.21 -9.89 7.41
C VAL A 99 0.84 -11.21 7.87
N GLY A 100 0.84 -11.50 9.17
CA GLY A 100 1.24 -12.80 9.70
C GLY A 100 0.31 -13.92 9.26
N THR A 101 -1.00 -13.68 9.26
CA THR A 101 -2.01 -14.63 8.75
C THR A 101 -1.88 -14.81 7.24
N GLU A 102 -1.75 -13.73 6.47
CA GLU A 102 -1.49 -13.81 5.03
C GLU A 102 -0.21 -14.61 4.70
N TYR A 103 0.86 -14.47 5.50
CA TYR A 103 2.05 -15.29 5.34
C TYR A 103 1.84 -16.76 5.74
N LEU A 104 0.98 -17.05 6.71
CA LEU A 104 0.63 -18.42 7.10
C LEU A 104 -0.15 -19.11 5.97
N ASP A 105 -1.18 -18.46 5.44
CA ASP A 105 -2.00 -18.92 4.31
C ASP A 105 -1.16 -19.21 3.05
N GLN A 106 -0.09 -18.43 2.84
CA GLN A 106 0.85 -18.59 1.73
C GLN A 106 1.97 -19.61 2.01
N GLY A 107 2.01 -20.23 3.20
CA GLY A 107 3.05 -21.18 3.60
C GLY A 107 4.41 -20.54 3.93
N TYR A 108 4.50 -19.21 4.06
CA TYR A 108 5.71 -18.49 4.47
C TYR A 108 5.87 -18.49 6.00
N ILE A 109 5.89 -19.68 6.61
CA ILE A 109 5.77 -19.90 8.06
C ILE A 109 6.73 -19.03 8.89
N ALA A 110 8.03 -19.00 8.54
CA ALA A 110 9.01 -18.19 9.27
C ALA A 110 8.73 -16.68 9.22
N ARG A 111 8.08 -16.17 8.16
CA ARG A 111 7.65 -14.76 8.06
C ARG A 111 6.37 -14.51 8.86
N SER A 112 5.47 -15.50 8.91
CA SER A 112 4.26 -15.46 9.74
C SER A 112 4.63 -15.31 11.21
N ILE A 113 5.45 -16.24 11.74
CA ILE A 113 5.97 -16.22 13.12
C ILE A 113 6.66 -14.89 13.43
N ALA A 114 7.52 -14.39 12.54
CA ALA A 114 8.21 -13.11 12.74
C ALA A 114 7.23 -11.91 12.81
N ALA A 115 6.18 -11.90 11.98
CA ALA A 115 5.15 -10.86 12.00
C ALA A 115 4.29 -10.94 13.27
N TYR A 116 3.83 -12.13 13.65
CA TYR A 116 3.06 -12.38 14.86
C TYR A 116 3.83 -12.01 16.14
N ASN A 117 5.10 -12.43 16.26
CA ASN A 117 5.94 -12.00 17.39
C ASN A 117 6.12 -10.47 17.41
N LYS A 118 6.27 -9.82 16.25
CA LYS A 118 6.33 -8.35 16.18
C LYS A 118 5.03 -7.67 16.61
N ALA A 119 3.88 -8.26 16.30
CA ALA A 119 2.58 -7.77 16.73
C ALA A 119 2.41 -7.91 18.25
N LEU A 120 2.81 -9.06 18.81
CA LEU A 120 2.78 -9.38 20.24
C LEU A 120 3.74 -8.50 21.06
N GLU A 121 4.90 -8.12 20.52
CA GLU A 121 5.80 -7.13 21.14
C GLU A 121 5.18 -5.72 21.25
N LEU A 122 4.34 -5.33 20.29
CA LEU A 122 3.73 -4.00 20.24
C LEU A 122 2.52 -3.90 21.18
N GLU A 123 1.72 -4.96 21.25
CA GLU A 123 0.50 -5.03 22.07
C GLU A 123 0.45 -6.38 22.81
N PRO A 124 1.24 -6.53 23.91
CA PRO A 124 1.33 -7.78 24.67
C PRO A 124 0.11 -8.07 25.54
N ASP A 125 -0.72 -7.05 25.79
CA ASP A 125 -1.93 -7.08 26.60
C ASP A 125 -3.07 -6.42 25.78
N ARG A 126 -3.95 -7.24 25.23
CA ARG A 126 -5.08 -6.85 24.38
C ARG A 126 -6.25 -7.81 24.61
N PRO A 127 -7.52 -7.39 24.50
CA PRO A 127 -8.67 -8.21 24.92
C PRO A 127 -8.83 -9.52 24.13
N ASP A 128 -8.37 -9.54 22.88
CA ASP A 128 -8.36 -10.69 21.96
C ASP A 128 -7.02 -11.47 21.99
N ILE A 129 -6.20 -11.29 23.04
CA ILE A 129 -4.86 -11.91 23.13
C ILE A 129 -4.87 -13.43 23.04
N VAL A 130 -5.91 -14.12 23.54
CA VAL A 130 -6.02 -15.59 23.45
C VAL A 130 -6.07 -16.01 21.98
N ASP A 131 -6.94 -15.41 21.17
CA ASP A 131 -7.04 -15.70 19.72
C ASP A 131 -5.73 -15.41 18.99
N LYS A 132 -5.03 -14.32 19.35
CA LYS A 132 -3.73 -13.98 18.76
C LYS A 132 -2.62 -14.97 19.12
N LEU A 133 -2.60 -15.44 20.37
CA LEU A 133 -1.68 -16.49 20.81
C LEU A 133 -1.98 -17.82 20.10
N LEU A 134 -3.24 -18.16 19.85
CA LEU A 134 -3.60 -19.36 19.07
C LEU A 134 -3.09 -19.28 17.63
N LEU A 135 -3.23 -18.14 16.95
CA LEU A 135 -2.66 -17.94 15.60
C LEU A 135 -1.13 -18.10 15.58
N LEU A 136 -0.44 -17.60 16.61
CA LEU A 136 1.01 -17.78 16.76
C LEU A 136 1.39 -19.25 17.01
N ALA A 137 0.63 -19.96 17.85
CA ALA A 137 0.83 -21.39 18.11
C ALA A 137 0.57 -22.24 16.85
N GLU A 138 -0.45 -21.91 16.06
CA GLU A 138 -0.73 -22.55 14.78
C GLU A 138 0.43 -22.38 13.79
N ALA A 139 1.02 -21.18 13.71
CA ALA A 139 2.21 -20.94 12.90
C ALA A 139 3.44 -21.73 13.40
N TYR A 140 3.63 -21.86 14.72
CA TYR A 140 4.66 -22.74 15.28
C TYR A 140 4.42 -24.22 14.95
N GLU A 141 3.18 -24.73 15.07
CA GLU A 141 2.86 -26.11 14.68
C GLU A 141 3.08 -26.36 13.18
N ALA A 142 2.68 -25.42 12.31
CA ALA A 142 2.94 -25.47 10.88
C ALA A 142 4.44 -25.43 10.54
N GLY A 143 5.26 -24.84 11.42
CA GLY A 143 6.73 -24.85 11.34
C GLY A 143 7.40 -26.11 11.91
N GLY A 144 6.62 -27.04 12.48
CA GLY A 144 7.14 -28.17 13.24
C GLY A 144 7.73 -27.80 14.62
N GLN A 145 7.60 -26.55 15.04
CA GLN A 145 8.12 -25.99 16.29
C GLN A 145 7.19 -26.30 17.47
N GLN A 146 7.01 -27.60 17.74
CA GLN A 146 6.06 -28.08 18.75
C GLN A 146 6.38 -27.60 20.17
N GLN A 147 7.66 -27.36 20.50
CA GLN A 147 8.05 -26.84 21.81
C GLN A 147 7.60 -25.38 21.99
N ASP A 148 7.80 -24.54 20.97
CA ASP A 148 7.37 -23.14 20.97
C ASP A 148 5.83 -23.04 21.00
N ALA A 149 5.12 -23.89 20.24
CA ALA A 149 3.66 -24.00 20.30
C ALA A 149 3.17 -24.41 21.70
N MET A 150 3.84 -25.36 22.35
CA MET A 150 3.52 -25.78 23.72
C MET A 150 3.67 -24.60 24.69
N GLU A 151 4.78 -23.85 24.65
CA GLU A 151 4.99 -22.69 25.53
C GLU A 151 3.85 -21.66 25.41
N ILE A 152 3.35 -21.42 24.20
CA ILE A 152 2.19 -20.55 23.98
C ILE A 152 0.93 -21.10 24.63
N PHE A 153 0.63 -22.41 24.48
CA PHE A 153 -0.52 -23.02 25.16
C PHE A 153 -0.35 -23.00 26.70
N GLU A 154 0.85 -23.25 27.23
CA GLU A 154 1.16 -23.11 28.66
C GLU A 154 0.91 -21.69 29.17
N ARG A 155 1.33 -20.68 28.41
CA ARG A 155 1.05 -19.27 28.74
C ARG A 155 -0.45 -19.00 28.79
N ILE A 156 -1.23 -19.51 27.82
CA ILE A 156 -2.69 -19.36 27.83
C ILE A 156 -3.28 -19.93 29.13
N TYR A 157 -3.03 -21.20 29.44
CA TYR A 157 -3.70 -21.87 30.56
C TYR A 157 -3.10 -21.56 31.94
N ARG A 158 -1.88 -21.04 32.04
CA ARG A 158 -1.27 -20.66 33.33
C ARG A 158 -1.51 -19.20 33.72
N SER A 159 -1.52 -18.26 32.77
CA SER A 159 -1.48 -16.83 33.10
C SER A 159 -2.50 -15.94 32.39
N VAL A 160 -2.93 -16.29 31.16
CA VAL A 160 -3.83 -15.42 30.38
C VAL A 160 -5.31 -15.75 30.64
N ALA A 161 -5.68 -17.03 30.52
CA ALA A 161 -7.06 -17.50 30.65
C ALA A 161 -7.10 -18.87 31.34
N PRO A 162 -6.77 -18.95 32.65
CA PRO A 162 -6.64 -20.23 33.37
C PRO A 162 -7.98 -20.95 33.61
N GLU A 163 -9.11 -20.28 33.39
CA GLU A 163 -10.46 -20.87 33.47
C GLU A 163 -10.99 -21.27 32.09
N ASP A 164 -10.30 -20.93 30.99
CA ASP A 164 -10.67 -21.28 29.63
C ASP A 164 -10.11 -22.67 29.23
N PRO A 165 -10.96 -23.64 28.84
CA PRO A 165 -10.54 -24.93 28.30
C PRO A 165 -9.59 -24.87 27.09
N VAL A 166 -9.58 -23.80 26.30
CA VAL A 166 -8.91 -23.76 24.98
C VAL A 166 -7.40 -23.98 25.05
N GLY A 167 -6.71 -23.38 26.04
CA GLY A 167 -5.28 -23.60 26.26
C GLY A 167 -4.96 -25.05 26.65
N TYR A 168 -5.73 -25.60 27.59
CA TYR A 168 -5.60 -26.99 28.04
C TYR A 168 -5.85 -28.00 26.90
N ARG A 169 -6.93 -27.82 26.12
CA ARG A 169 -7.31 -28.72 25.01
C ARG A 169 -6.20 -28.84 23.97
N ASN A 170 -5.55 -27.73 23.61
CA ASN A 170 -4.46 -27.74 22.65
C ASN A 170 -3.16 -28.34 23.20
N ALA A 171 -2.78 -28.00 24.43
CA ALA A 171 -1.63 -28.65 25.08
C ALA A 171 -1.83 -30.17 25.22
N ILE A 172 -3.01 -30.61 25.67
CA ILE A 172 -3.37 -32.03 25.79
C ILE A 172 -3.33 -32.73 24.41
N ARG A 173 -3.87 -32.11 23.35
CA ARG A 173 -3.79 -32.63 21.98
C ARG A 173 -2.34 -32.86 21.55
N LEU A 174 -1.46 -31.90 21.83
CA LEU A 174 -0.05 -31.96 21.44
C LEU A 174 0.72 -33.05 22.23
N LEU A 175 0.49 -33.16 23.54
CA LEU A 175 1.04 -34.26 24.37
C LEU A 175 0.58 -35.64 23.88
N MET A 176 -0.71 -35.79 23.57
CA MET A 176 -1.26 -37.04 23.04
C MET A 176 -0.66 -37.40 21.66
N ALA A 177 -0.45 -36.42 20.78
CA ALA A 177 0.21 -36.62 19.48
C ALA A 177 1.68 -37.08 19.63
N GLN A 178 2.36 -36.67 20.70
CA GLN A 178 3.70 -37.13 21.06
C GLN A 178 3.71 -38.46 21.86
N ASN A 179 2.56 -39.14 22.00
CA ASN A 179 2.36 -40.33 22.83
C ASN A 179 2.71 -40.14 24.33
N GLN A 180 2.71 -38.89 24.81
CA GLN A 180 2.99 -38.52 26.21
C GLN A 180 1.71 -38.63 27.06
N VAL A 181 1.17 -39.85 27.15
CA VAL A 181 -0.12 -40.13 27.82
C VAL A 181 -0.10 -39.73 29.31
N PHE A 182 1.00 -39.98 30.04
CA PHE A 182 1.08 -39.63 31.46
C PHE A 182 0.94 -38.11 31.70
N PRO A 183 1.81 -37.23 31.14
CA PRO A 183 1.61 -35.77 31.22
C PRO A 183 0.23 -35.30 30.72
N ALA A 184 -0.28 -35.89 29.62
CA ALA A 184 -1.58 -35.52 29.08
C ALA A 184 -2.70 -35.78 30.10
N THR A 185 -2.69 -36.95 30.75
CA THR A 185 -3.70 -37.28 31.77
C THR A 185 -3.57 -36.41 33.01
N GLU A 186 -2.36 -36.07 33.48
CA GLU A 186 -2.17 -35.14 34.59
C GLU A 186 -2.73 -33.74 34.25
N LEU A 187 -2.43 -33.25 33.04
CA LEU A 187 -2.95 -31.97 32.56
C LEU A 187 -4.49 -32.00 32.41
N MET A 188 -5.11 -33.12 32.01
CA MET A 188 -6.58 -33.27 32.03
C MET A 188 -7.16 -33.11 33.43
N GLN A 189 -6.49 -33.62 34.47
CA GLN A 189 -6.95 -33.44 35.85
C GLN A 189 -6.89 -31.97 36.26
N ILE A 190 -5.75 -31.30 36.01
CA ILE A 190 -5.58 -29.87 36.29
C ILE A 190 -6.61 -29.03 35.52
N ALA A 191 -6.84 -29.36 34.25
CA ALA A 191 -7.83 -28.69 33.41
C ALA A 191 -9.25 -28.83 33.96
N TYR A 192 -9.67 -30.03 34.39
CA TYR A 192 -10.96 -30.24 35.07
C TYR A 192 -11.05 -29.44 36.38
N GLU A 193 -10.00 -29.46 37.21
CA GLU A 193 -9.96 -28.72 38.48
C GLU A 193 -10.10 -27.20 38.29
N LYS A 194 -9.54 -26.65 37.20
CA LYS A 194 -9.56 -25.22 36.90
C LYS A 194 -10.82 -24.75 36.15
N THR A 195 -11.22 -25.47 35.11
CA THR A 195 -12.30 -25.06 34.19
C THR A 195 -13.67 -25.63 34.55
N LYS A 196 -13.72 -26.68 35.37
CA LYS A 196 -14.91 -27.51 35.66
C LYS A 196 -15.53 -28.21 34.44
N ASP A 197 -14.85 -28.23 33.31
CA ASP A 197 -15.29 -28.93 32.10
C ASP A 197 -15.12 -30.46 32.26
N GLU A 198 -16.25 -31.17 32.42
CA GLU A 198 -16.30 -32.63 32.59
C GLU A 198 -15.68 -33.41 31.41
N SER A 199 -15.51 -32.80 30.24
CA SER A 199 -14.90 -33.49 29.09
C SER A 199 -13.47 -33.95 29.40
N PHE A 200 -12.70 -33.19 30.18
CA PHE A 200 -11.35 -33.59 30.61
C PHE A 200 -11.38 -34.78 31.58
N PHE A 201 -12.34 -34.81 32.52
CA PHE A 201 -12.51 -35.94 33.43
C PHE A 201 -12.89 -37.21 32.64
N ASN A 202 -13.85 -37.08 31.71
CA ASN A 202 -14.29 -38.17 30.86
C ASN A 202 -13.14 -38.69 29.98
N GLN A 203 -12.35 -37.82 29.36
CA GLN A 203 -11.17 -38.18 28.57
C GLN A 203 -10.10 -38.90 29.42
N ARG A 204 -9.77 -38.39 30.61
CA ARG A 204 -8.84 -39.03 31.56
C ARG A 204 -9.32 -40.42 31.97
N SER A 205 -10.62 -40.59 32.20
CA SER A 205 -11.21 -41.87 32.66
C SER A 205 -11.10 -43.02 31.64
N GLN A 206 -10.91 -42.70 30.35
CA GLN A 206 -10.70 -43.68 29.28
C GLN A 206 -9.24 -44.13 29.19
N LEU A 207 -8.30 -43.32 29.70
CA LEU A 207 -6.85 -43.55 29.61
C LEU A 207 -6.27 -44.08 30.93
N VAL A 208 -6.83 -43.67 32.07
CA VAL A 208 -6.44 -44.13 33.40
C VAL A 208 -7.41 -45.23 33.85
N PRO A 209 -6.99 -46.51 33.92
CA PRO A 209 -7.87 -47.56 34.42
C PRO A 209 -8.26 -47.24 35.87
N LYS A 210 -9.53 -47.49 36.22
CA LYS A 210 -10.00 -47.36 37.60
C LYS A 210 -9.10 -48.22 38.50
N ALA A 211 -8.61 -47.63 39.59
CA ALA A 211 -7.82 -48.37 40.57
C ALA A 211 -8.57 -49.66 40.95
N PRO A 212 -7.88 -50.82 41.01
CA PRO A 212 -8.54 -52.07 41.32
C PRO A 212 -9.21 -51.92 42.69
N VAL A 213 -10.54 -51.98 42.69
CA VAL A 213 -11.28 -52.01 43.95
C VAL A 213 -10.84 -53.28 44.67
N ALA A 214 -10.18 -53.11 45.81
CA ALA A 214 -9.85 -54.23 46.67
C ALA A 214 -11.18 -54.81 47.18
N SER A 215 -11.70 -55.82 46.49
CA SER A 215 -12.86 -56.55 46.96
C SER A 215 -12.44 -57.29 48.22
N LEU A 216 -12.76 -56.72 49.38
CA LEU A 216 -12.57 -57.32 50.71
C LEU A 216 -13.35 -58.64 50.90
N SER A 217 -14.01 -59.15 49.85
CA SER A 217 -14.80 -60.37 49.79
C SER A 217 -13.97 -61.65 49.59
N GLY A 218 -12.83 -61.77 50.28
CA GLY A 218 -12.00 -62.97 50.31
C GLY A 218 -11.15 -63.01 51.58
N GLY A 219 -11.59 -63.65 52.66
CA GLY A 219 -12.84 -64.37 52.89
C GLY A 219 -13.03 -64.69 54.38
N PRO A 220 -14.05 -65.49 54.77
CA PRO A 220 -14.48 -65.64 56.17
C PRO A 220 -13.63 -66.63 57.00
N TYR A 221 -12.30 -66.56 56.93
CA TYR A 221 -11.39 -67.28 57.82
C TYR A 221 -10.69 -66.27 58.74
N MET A 222 -11.30 -65.90 59.86
CA MET A 222 -11.18 -66.60 61.15
C MET A 222 -9.74 -66.77 61.63
N LEU A 223 -9.22 -65.73 62.29
CA LEU A 223 -8.11 -65.83 63.24
C LEU A 223 -8.61 -65.47 64.65
N SER A 224 -9.36 -66.39 65.25
CA SER A 224 -9.62 -66.36 66.70
C SER A 224 -8.32 -66.70 67.43
N ARG A 225 -7.53 -65.68 67.81
CA ARG A 225 -6.44 -65.87 68.77
C ARG A 225 -7.01 -66.07 70.17
N THR A 226 -6.98 -67.32 70.63
CA THR A 226 -7.04 -67.66 72.05
C THR A 226 -5.65 -68.12 72.50
N VAL A 227 -4.91 -67.22 73.14
CA VAL A 227 -3.95 -67.50 74.22
C VAL A 227 -4.02 -66.32 75.19
#